data_AF-A0A0L1L0D4-F1
#
_entry.id   AF-A0A0L1L0D4-F1
#
_cell.length_a   1.000
_cell.length_b   1.000
_cell.length_c   1.000
_cell.angle_alpha   90.00
_cell.angle_beta   90.00
_cell.angle_gamma   90.00
#
_symmetry.space_group_name_H-M   'P 1'
#
loop_
_entity.id
_entity.type
_entity.pdbx_description
1 polymer ?
#
loop_
_entity_poly.entity_id
_entity_poly.type
_entity_poly.pdbx_seq_one_letter_code
_entity_poly.pdbx_strand_id
1 'polypeptide(L)'
;MLRRCFPARETHYIPPIPGDTKISVPPPVPSETGGPGGVSIRYSERLCQTPLWKRYAVTTYAERMLEARSTYPYSEVTKGDYDTRFLPKAFKDQLKYRPLSEIGQSPVKVAMKIPVILLAKIMNTNNGIPLGEPYETVWVNAIVMRAELVPRRLAVYATAENYELLGLTPIDHHIHEEIPRDIEEKKRLLLKNEWEEEPWKYSFEYMYRNQPDTPEELLPSPDGWEGLEEAADQTLSSEDGTPIIVKRHKERKAKKINIFA
;
A
#
# COMPACT_ATOMS: atom_id res chain seq x y z
N MET A 1 16.22 -48.31 17.41
CA MET A 1 16.58 -46.95 16.92
C MET A 1 16.92 -46.08 18.13
N LEU A 2 18.21 -45.93 18.44
CA LEU A 2 18.67 -45.13 19.59
C LEU A 2 18.71 -43.65 19.19
N ARG A 3 17.88 -42.83 19.87
CA ARG A 3 17.95 -41.37 19.77
C ARG A 3 19.32 -40.93 20.30
N ARG A 4 20.18 -40.39 19.43
CA ARG A 4 21.41 -39.75 19.85
C ARG A 4 21.03 -38.46 20.59
N CYS A 5 21.14 -38.47 21.91
CA CYS A 5 21.17 -37.25 22.71
C CYS A 5 22.46 -36.52 22.34
N PHE A 6 22.36 -35.37 21.67
CA PHE A 6 23.52 -34.50 21.48
C PHE A 6 23.96 -34.00 22.86
N PRO A 7 25.25 -34.13 23.25
CA PRO A 7 25.72 -33.55 24.49
C PRO A 7 25.54 -32.04 24.44
N ALA A 8 24.96 -31.46 25.49
CA ALA A 8 24.87 -30.02 25.65
C ALA A 8 26.28 -29.45 25.52
N ARG A 9 26.51 -28.57 24.54
CA ARG A 9 27.77 -27.82 24.47
C ARG A 9 27.84 -26.95 25.72
N GLU A 10 28.83 -27.21 26.57
CA GLU A 10 29.13 -26.31 27.68
C GLU A 10 29.50 -24.94 27.11
N THR A 11 28.67 -23.93 27.41
CA THR A 11 28.93 -22.55 27.02
C THR A 11 29.72 -21.87 28.12
N HIS A 12 30.99 -21.54 27.87
CA HIS A 12 31.83 -20.83 28.85
C HIS A 12 31.42 -19.37 29.05
N TYR A 13 30.62 -18.81 28.13
CA TYR A 13 30.11 -17.44 28.20
C TYR A 13 28.65 -17.41 27.76
N ILE A 14 27.81 -16.72 28.54
CA ILE A 14 26.41 -16.47 28.23
C ILE A 14 26.31 -15.00 27.78
N PRO A 15 25.77 -14.71 26.58
CA PRO A 15 25.64 -13.33 26.13
C PRO A 15 24.69 -12.54 27.04
N PRO A 16 24.96 -11.24 27.25
CA PRO A 16 24.08 -10.38 28.04
C PRO A 16 22.73 -10.20 27.34
N ILE A 17 21.72 -9.80 28.11
CA ILE A 17 20.36 -9.66 27.64
C ILE A 17 20.23 -8.47 26.66
N PRO A 18 19.77 -8.70 25.41
CA PRO A 18 19.43 -7.63 24.48
C PRO A 18 18.43 -6.63 25.08
N GLY A 19 18.73 -5.34 24.99
CA GLY A 19 17.86 -4.27 25.50
C GLY A 19 17.93 -4.04 27.01
N ASP A 20 18.87 -4.66 27.75
CA ASP A 20 19.13 -4.37 29.17
C ASP A 20 19.95 -3.08 29.35
N THR A 21 19.35 -1.96 28.93
CA THR A 21 19.94 -0.60 29.02
C THR A 21 19.46 0.18 30.24
N LYS A 22 18.30 -0.18 30.80
CA LYS A 22 17.67 0.51 31.94
C LYS A 22 18.29 0.08 33.28
N ILE A 23 18.33 0.99 34.26
CA ILE A 23 18.95 0.75 35.58
C ILE A 23 17.95 0.22 36.61
N SER A 24 16.69 0.67 36.55
CA SER A 24 15.67 0.31 37.54
C SER A 24 14.59 -0.63 37.00
N VAL A 25 14.28 -0.55 35.71
CA VAL A 25 13.21 -1.31 35.04
C VAL A 25 13.79 -2.51 34.28
N PRO A 26 13.13 -3.68 34.29
CA PRO A 26 13.57 -4.84 33.52
C PRO A 26 13.58 -4.56 32.00
N PRO A 27 14.43 -5.26 31.24
CA PRO A 27 14.47 -5.13 29.78
C PRO A 27 13.14 -5.54 29.12
N PRO A 28 12.86 -5.03 27.90
CA PRO A 28 11.72 -5.47 27.09
C PRO A 28 11.83 -6.95 26.74
N VAL A 29 10.71 -7.58 26.42
CA VAL A 29 10.65 -9.03 26.16
C VAL A 29 11.48 -9.45 24.95
N PRO A 30 11.96 -10.71 24.90
CA PRO A 30 12.88 -11.13 23.84
C PRO A 30 12.27 -10.96 22.44
N SER A 31 10.98 -11.27 22.25
CA SER A 31 10.24 -11.09 21.00
C SER A 31 10.29 -9.66 20.44
N GLU A 32 10.34 -8.65 21.29
CA GLU A 32 10.42 -7.24 20.88
C GLU A 32 11.82 -6.84 20.42
N THR A 33 12.85 -7.43 21.04
CA THR A 33 14.27 -7.14 20.77
C THR A 33 14.88 -8.04 19.69
N GLY A 34 14.07 -8.80 18.96
CA GLY A 34 14.51 -9.72 17.89
C GLY A 34 14.88 -11.13 18.37
N GLY A 35 14.65 -11.45 19.64
CA GLY A 35 14.78 -12.79 20.20
C GLY A 35 13.53 -13.67 20.04
N PRO A 36 13.52 -14.86 20.67
CA PRO A 36 12.41 -15.80 20.56
C PRO A 36 11.14 -15.31 21.26
N GLY A 37 9.97 -15.67 20.72
CA GLY A 37 8.68 -15.48 21.39
C GLY A 37 8.40 -16.51 22.48
N GLY A 38 7.25 -16.35 23.15
CA GLY A 38 6.74 -17.27 24.18
C GLY A 38 6.90 -16.76 25.62
N VAL A 39 7.52 -15.60 25.82
CA VAL A 39 7.78 -15.02 27.15
C VAL A 39 7.20 -13.60 27.21
N SER A 40 6.24 -13.38 28.12
CA SER A 40 5.56 -12.08 28.31
C SER A 40 6.25 -11.16 29.31
N ILE A 41 7.15 -11.67 30.15
CA ILE A 41 7.91 -10.90 31.13
C ILE A 41 9.36 -11.32 31.06
N ARG A 42 10.26 -10.36 30.91
CA ARG A 42 11.68 -10.66 30.88
C ARG A 42 12.33 -10.44 32.23
N TYR A 43 13.28 -11.32 32.51
CA TYR A 43 14.13 -11.29 33.68
C TYR A 43 15.52 -10.76 33.30
N SER A 44 16.13 -9.94 34.16
CA SER A 44 17.56 -9.60 34.12
C SER A 44 18.23 -10.00 35.42
N GLU A 45 19.19 -10.91 35.33
CA GLU A 45 19.94 -11.42 36.47
C GLU A 45 20.71 -10.30 37.17
N ARG A 46 21.37 -9.43 36.39
CA ARG A 46 22.06 -8.24 36.88
C ARG A 46 21.13 -7.38 37.71
N LEU A 47 19.96 -7.02 37.17
CA LEU A 47 19.00 -6.20 37.90
C LEU A 47 18.55 -6.92 39.16
N CYS A 48 18.14 -8.19 39.08
CA CYS A 48 17.66 -8.94 40.23
C CYS A 48 18.70 -9.11 41.35
N GLN A 49 19.98 -9.27 41.01
CA GLN A 49 21.09 -9.34 41.98
C GLN A 49 21.45 -7.96 42.57
N THR A 50 21.21 -6.86 41.85
CA THR A 50 21.45 -5.52 42.42
C THR A 50 20.42 -5.20 43.51
N PRO A 51 20.85 -4.88 44.74
CA PRO A 51 19.93 -4.56 45.82
C PRO A 51 19.22 -3.23 45.54
N LEU A 52 17.99 -3.11 46.04
CA LEU A 52 17.11 -1.96 45.76
C LEU A 52 17.78 -0.63 46.09
N TRP A 53 18.38 -0.50 47.28
CA TRP A 53 19.06 0.74 47.70
C TRP A 53 20.14 1.19 46.72
N LYS A 54 20.87 0.24 46.09
CA LYS A 54 21.91 0.56 45.12
C LYS A 54 21.31 1.10 43.83
N ARG A 55 20.18 0.56 43.38
CA ARG A 55 19.45 1.10 42.22
C ARG A 55 18.95 2.52 42.48
N TYR A 56 18.44 2.78 43.69
CA TYR A 56 17.96 4.12 44.09
C TYR A 56 19.10 5.12 44.32
N ALA A 57 20.27 4.67 44.75
CA ALA A 57 21.45 5.51 44.91
C ALA A 57 22.03 5.97 43.55
N VAL A 58 21.91 5.13 42.51
CA VAL A 58 22.41 5.44 41.17
C VAL A 58 21.40 6.25 40.34
N THR A 59 20.10 6.11 40.62
CA THR A 59 19.03 6.74 39.81
C THR A 59 18.42 7.96 40.50
N THR A 60 18.15 8.99 39.70
CA THR A 60 17.35 10.14 40.12
C THR A 60 15.85 9.87 39.96
N TYR A 61 15.00 10.70 40.59
CA TYR A 61 13.55 10.58 40.44
C TYR A 61 13.09 10.75 38.97
N ALA A 62 13.70 11.72 38.25
CA ALA A 62 13.35 12.00 36.87
C ALA A 62 13.68 10.81 35.95
N GLU A 63 14.85 10.19 36.11
CA GLU A 63 15.24 8.99 35.36
C GLU A 63 14.30 7.82 35.64
N ARG A 64 13.92 7.60 36.90
CA ARG A 64 12.96 6.54 37.26
C ARG A 64 11.61 6.73 36.57
N MET A 65 11.11 7.96 36.52
CA MET A 65 9.83 8.25 35.85
C MET A 65 9.94 8.10 34.33
N LEU A 66 11.09 8.43 33.75
CA LEU A 66 11.35 8.21 32.32
C LEU A 66 11.43 6.71 32.00
N GLU A 67 12.18 5.94 32.78
CA GLU A 67 12.31 4.49 32.59
C GLU A 67 10.99 3.74 32.79
N ALA A 68 10.16 4.20 33.73
CA ALA A 68 8.85 3.64 34.05
C ALA A 68 7.73 4.08 33.10
N ARG A 69 7.99 5.06 32.23
CA ARG A 69 7.02 5.49 31.22
C ARG A 69 6.64 4.28 30.37
N SER A 70 5.34 4.01 30.26
CA SER A 70 4.81 2.96 29.40
C SER A 70 4.19 3.53 28.14
N THR A 71 4.30 2.80 27.03
CA THR A 71 3.63 3.10 25.75
C THR A 71 2.40 2.24 25.53
N TYR A 72 1.76 1.75 26.60
CA TYR A 72 0.60 0.86 26.51
C TYR A 72 -0.45 1.41 25.53
N PRO A 73 -0.98 0.58 24.59
CA PRO A 73 -0.72 -0.86 24.40
C PRO A 73 0.40 -1.20 23.39
N TYR A 74 1.12 -0.20 22.88
CA TYR A 74 2.11 -0.36 21.81
C TYR A 74 3.52 -0.64 22.33
N SER A 75 4.33 -1.29 21.50
CA SER A 75 5.73 -1.55 21.81
C SER A 75 6.57 -0.27 21.70
N GLU A 76 7.52 -0.11 22.62
CA GLU A 76 8.55 0.95 22.56
C GLU A 76 9.60 0.64 21.47
N VAL A 77 9.87 -0.65 21.25
CA VAL A 77 10.96 -1.12 20.38
C VAL A 77 10.50 -1.22 18.93
N THR A 78 9.35 -1.87 18.71
CA THR A 78 8.78 -2.07 17.37
C THR A 78 7.62 -1.11 17.14
N LYS A 79 7.89 0.00 16.44
CA LYS A 79 6.88 1.03 16.16
C LYS A 79 5.72 0.48 15.34
N GLY A 80 4.50 0.82 15.76
CA GLY A 80 3.26 0.41 15.08
C GLY A 80 2.84 -1.04 15.33
N ASP A 81 3.53 -1.76 16.23
CA ASP A 81 3.13 -3.08 16.71
C ASP A 81 2.60 -3.00 18.14
N TYR A 82 1.66 -3.88 18.47
CA TYR A 82 1.29 -4.14 19.85
C TYR A 82 2.45 -4.79 20.60
N ASP A 83 2.62 -4.37 21.84
CA ASP A 83 3.60 -4.99 22.73
C ASP A 83 3.15 -6.40 23.10
N THR A 84 4.05 -7.36 22.90
CA THR A 84 3.74 -8.79 23.09
C THR A 84 3.43 -9.17 24.53
N ARG A 85 3.76 -8.33 25.53
CA ARG A 85 3.37 -8.58 26.93
C ARG A 85 1.89 -8.34 27.20
N PHE A 86 1.24 -7.52 26.38
CA PHE A 86 -0.19 -7.20 26.52
C PHE A 86 -1.08 -8.06 25.61
N LEU A 87 -0.48 -8.79 24.66
CA LEU A 87 -1.20 -9.74 23.84
C LEU A 87 -1.59 -10.99 24.67
N PRO A 88 -2.72 -11.65 24.34
CA PRO A 88 -3.15 -12.87 25.04
C PRO A 88 -2.11 -14.01 24.99
N LYS A 89 -1.29 -14.01 23.94
CA LYS A 89 -0.16 -14.92 23.77
C LYS A 89 1.10 -14.07 23.59
N ALA A 90 2.20 -14.48 24.20
CA ALA A 90 3.49 -13.80 24.13
C ALA A 90 4.21 -13.99 22.78
N PHE A 91 3.48 -13.85 21.67
CA PHE A 91 3.99 -13.90 20.31
C PHE A 91 3.54 -12.63 19.59
N LYS A 92 4.28 -12.23 18.55
CA LYS A 92 3.88 -11.11 17.71
C LYS A 92 2.53 -11.38 17.07
N ASP A 93 1.78 -10.30 16.83
CA ASP A 93 0.50 -10.40 16.15
C ASP A 93 0.68 -10.98 14.75
N GLN A 94 -0.10 -12.02 14.45
CA GLN A 94 -0.04 -12.73 13.17
C GLN A 94 -0.89 -12.03 12.10
N LEU A 95 -1.82 -11.15 12.48
CA LEU A 95 -2.68 -10.46 11.51
C LEU A 95 -1.89 -9.50 10.63
N LYS A 96 -0.98 -8.72 11.24
CA LYS A 96 -0.10 -7.80 10.51
C LYS A 96 0.96 -8.53 9.67
N TYR A 97 1.54 -9.60 10.21
CA TYR A 97 2.63 -10.37 9.59
C TYR A 97 2.16 -11.69 8.96
N ARG A 98 0.93 -11.71 8.45
CA ARG A 98 0.33 -12.90 7.84
C ARG A 98 1.01 -13.30 6.53
N PRO A 99 0.99 -14.58 6.15
CA PRO A 99 1.45 -14.99 4.83
C PRO A 99 0.67 -14.27 3.72
N LEU A 100 1.33 -14.12 2.57
CA LEU A 100 0.75 -13.43 1.42
C LEU A 100 -0.56 -14.09 0.95
N SER A 101 -0.58 -15.42 0.88
CA SER A 101 -1.73 -16.23 0.49
C SER A 101 -2.36 -16.89 1.71
N GLU A 102 -3.68 -16.79 1.82
CA GLU A 102 -4.43 -17.50 2.86
C GLU A 102 -4.57 -19.00 2.54
N ILE A 103 -4.91 -19.79 3.56
CA ILE A 103 -5.20 -21.22 3.40
C ILE A 103 -6.42 -21.37 2.48
N GLY A 104 -6.25 -22.08 1.36
CA GLY A 104 -7.30 -22.32 0.37
C GLY A 104 -7.45 -21.24 -0.70
N GLN A 105 -6.68 -20.14 -0.64
CA GLN A 105 -6.67 -19.11 -1.68
C GLN A 105 -5.73 -19.51 -2.82
N SER A 106 -6.21 -19.46 -4.08
CA SER A 106 -5.35 -19.69 -5.25
C SER A 106 -4.40 -18.51 -5.46
N PRO A 107 -3.10 -18.74 -5.76
CA PRO A 107 -2.17 -17.66 -6.01
C PRO A 107 -2.45 -17.01 -7.38
N VAL A 108 -3.13 -15.87 -7.40
CA VAL A 108 -3.29 -15.06 -8.61
C VAL A 108 -2.05 -14.18 -8.77
N LYS A 109 -1.29 -14.41 -9.85
CA LYS A 109 -0.11 -13.59 -10.16
C LYS A 109 -0.55 -12.29 -10.83
N VAL A 110 -0.63 -11.22 -10.05
CA VAL A 110 -0.88 -9.88 -10.57
C VAL A 110 0.45 -9.23 -10.98
N ALA A 111 0.58 -8.86 -12.26
CA ALA A 111 1.75 -8.11 -12.72
C ALA A 111 1.73 -6.68 -12.14
N MET A 112 2.58 -6.43 -11.15
CA MET A 112 2.72 -5.12 -10.49
C MET A 112 3.76 -4.26 -11.19
N LYS A 113 3.45 -2.96 -11.31
CA LYS A 113 4.41 -1.92 -11.64
C LYS A 113 4.91 -1.31 -10.33
N ILE A 114 6.19 -0.97 -10.30
CA ILE A 114 6.89 -0.39 -9.15
C ILE A 114 7.47 0.95 -9.61
N PRO A 115 7.43 2.01 -8.79
CA PRO A 115 8.04 3.28 -9.14
C PRO A 115 9.57 3.18 -8.98
N VAL A 116 10.27 3.72 -9.97
CA VAL A 116 11.72 3.61 -10.12
C VAL A 116 12.27 4.96 -10.56
N ILE A 117 13.37 5.40 -9.96
CA ILE A 117 14.09 6.61 -10.34
C ILE A 117 15.12 6.24 -11.41
N LEU A 118 15.03 6.83 -12.60
CA LEU A 118 16.01 6.63 -13.66
C LEU A 118 17.28 7.43 -13.38
N LEU A 119 18.45 6.82 -13.62
CA LEU A 119 19.76 7.49 -13.50
C LEU A 119 20.31 7.95 -14.85
N ALA A 120 19.79 7.38 -15.94
CA ALA A 120 20.20 7.70 -17.30
C ALA A 120 18.98 7.71 -18.22
N LYS A 121 19.10 8.43 -19.35
CA LYS A 121 18.09 8.39 -20.40
C LYS A 121 18.15 7.03 -21.09
N ILE A 122 17.10 6.23 -20.94
CA ILE A 122 17.01 4.89 -21.53
C ILE A 122 16.08 4.96 -22.73
N MET A 123 16.58 4.59 -23.91
CA MET A 123 15.74 4.44 -25.10
C MET A 123 15.26 3.00 -25.24
N ASN A 124 13.95 2.81 -25.40
CA ASN A 124 13.42 1.50 -25.73
C ASN A 124 13.63 1.24 -27.23
N THR A 125 14.52 0.31 -27.57
CA THR A 125 14.88 -0.01 -28.96
C THR A 125 13.70 -0.56 -29.76
N ASN A 126 12.70 -1.15 -29.11
CA ASN A 126 11.58 -1.78 -29.80
C ASN A 126 10.53 -0.75 -30.24
N ASN A 127 10.30 0.27 -29.41
CA ASN A 127 9.23 1.25 -29.64
C ASN A 127 9.77 2.61 -30.09
N GLY A 128 11.09 2.85 -29.99
CA GLY A 128 11.71 4.14 -30.30
C GLY A 128 11.39 5.25 -29.29
N ILE A 129 10.67 4.94 -28.20
CA ILE A 129 10.22 5.90 -27.19
C ILE A 129 11.20 5.86 -26.00
N PRO A 130 11.66 7.02 -25.47
CA PRO A 130 12.42 7.05 -24.22
C PRO A 130 11.56 6.50 -23.07
N LEU A 131 12.17 5.69 -22.21
CA LEU A 131 11.50 5.20 -21.01
C LEU A 131 11.20 6.34 -20.02
N GLY A 132 12.07 7.35 -20.01
CA GLY A 132 11.98 8.57 -19.22
C GLY A 132 13.29 9.36 -19.30
N GLU A 133 13.27 10.56 -18.76
CA GLU A 133 14.44 11.43 -18.57
C GLU A 133 15.24 11.03 -17.33
N PRO A 134 16.52 11.43 -17.21
CA PRO A 134 17.30 11.17 -16.00
C PRO A 134 16.66 11.88 -14.79
N TYR A 135 16.68 11.20 -13.64
CA TYR A 135 16.04 11.60 -12.38
C TYR A 135 14.51 11.65 -12.41
N GLU A 136 13.88 11.15 -13.47
CA GLU A 136 12.44 10.97 -13.55
C GLU A 136 12.01 9.66 -12.87
N THR A 137 10.81 9.69 -12.28
CA THR A 137 10.22 8.56 -11.56
C THR A 137 9.19 7.88 -12.42
N VAL A 138 9.47 6.65 -12.83
CA VAL A 138 8.68 5.90 -13.81
C VAL A 138 8.18 4.60 -13.22
N TRP A 139 6.91 4.29 -13.49
CA TRP A 139 6.26 3.04 -13.09
C TRP A 139 6.61 1.88 -14.04
N VAL A 140 7.53 1.00 -13.64
CA VAL A 140 8.06 -0.10 -14.46
C VAL A 140 7.66 -1.46 -13.90
N ASN A 141 7.54 -2.48 -14.76
CA ASN A 141 7.30 -3.86 -14.31
C ASN A 141 8.43 -4.34 -13.38
N ALA A 142 8.06 -4.96 -12.25
CA ALA A 142 9.00 -5.45 -11.24
C ALA A 142 10.08 -6.39 -11.80
N ILE A 143 9.70 -7.22 -12.78
CA ILE A 143 10.60 -8.18 -13.43
C ILE A 143 11.68 -7.45 -14.25
N VAL A 144 11.28 -6.45 -15.04
CA VAL A 144 12.20 -5.66 -15.87
C VAL A 144 13.16 -4.87 -15.00
N MET A 145 12.66 -4.26 -13.94
CA MET A 145 13.50 -3.54 -12.97
C MET A 145 14.59 -4.45 -12.38
N ARG A 146 14.20 -5.63 -11.88
CA ARG A 146 15.13 -6.58 -11.26
C ARG A 146 16.10 -7.23 -12.26
N ALA A 147 15.63 -7.55 -13.46
CA ALA A 147 16.41 -8.33 -14.44
C ALA A 147 17.34 -7.45 -15.30
N GLU A 148 16.94 -6.22 -15.62
CA GLU A 148 17.65 -5.40 -16.62
C GLU A 148 18.16 -4.07 -16.05
N LEU A 149 17.32 -3.31 -15.34
CA LEU A 149 17.65 -1.95 -14.93
C LEU A 149 18.63 -1.90 -13.75
N VAL A 150 18.35 -2.64 -12.67
CA VAL A 150 19.21 -2.68 -11.46
C VAL A 150 20.60 -3.21 -11.76
N PRO A 151 20.78 -4.36 -12.47
CA PRO A 151 22.11 -4.91 -12.73
C PRO A 151 22.98 -3.96 -13.57
N ARG A 152 22.36 -3.20 -14.47
CA ARG A 152 23.04 -2.21 -15.32
C ARG A 152 23.20 -0.84 -14.64
N ARG A 153 22.70 -0.67 -13.41
CA ARG A 153 22.71 0.59 -12.65
C ARG A 153 22.09 1.75 -13.44
N LEU A 154 21.10 1.45 -14.28
CA LEU A 154 20.41 2.48 -15.06
C LEU A 154 19.29 3.14 -14.27
N ALA A 155 18.85 2.50 -13.18
CA ALA A 155 17.76 2.98 -12.35
C ALA A 155 17.86 2.41 -10.92
N VAL A 156 17.21 3.08 -9.97
CA VAL A 156 17.17 2.72 -8.55
C VAL A 156 15.71 2.72 -8.07
N TYR A 157 15.36 1.89 -7.09
CA TYR A 157 14.01 1.90 -6.51
C TYR A 157 13.65 3.28 -5.93
N ALA A 158 12.43 3.74 -6.16
CA ALA A 158 11.96 5.05 -5.69
C ALA A 158 11.58 5.02 -4.20
N THR A 159 12.59 4.97 -3.32
CA THR A 159 12.41 5.10 -1.86
C THR A 159 12.72 6.52 -1.41
N ALA A 160 12.10 6.99 -0.32
CA ALA A 160 12.38 8.31 0.24
C ALA A 160 13.88 8.55 0.48
N GLU A 161 14.59 7.55 1.01
CA GLU A 161 16.05 7.60 1.20
C GLU A 161 16.82 7.81 -0.11
N ASN A 162 16.38 7.16 -1.20
CA ASN A 162 17.05 7.32 -2.50
C ASN A 162 16.78 8.68 -3.13
N TYR A 163 15.60 9.27 -2.90
CA TYR A 163 15.36 10.67 -3.30
C TYR A 163 16.31 11.61 -2.57
N GLU A 164 16.46 11.45 -1.24
CA GLU A 164 17.38 12.27 -0.43
C GLU A 164 18.83 12.13 -0.89
N LEU A 165 19.30 10.90 -1.14
CA LEU A 165 20.67 10.63 -1.61
C LEU A 165 20.95 11.24 -2.99
N LEU A 166 19.93 11.35 -3.84
CA LEU A 166 20.04 11.95 -5.17
C LEU A 166 19.80 13.47 -5.16
N GLY A 167 19.45 14.06 -4.01
CA GLY A 167 19.15 15.50 -3.89
C GLY A 167 17.79 15.90 -4.48
N LEU A 168 16.89 14.95 -4.66
CA LEU A 168 15.52 15.16 -5.13
C LEU A 168 14.58 15.36 -3.94
N THR A 169 13.38 15.89 -4.19
CA THR A 169 12.36 16.02 -3.14
C THR A 169 11.91 14.64 -2.65
N PRO A 170 11.97 14.35 -1.35
CA PRO A 170 11.60 13.03 -0.82
C PRO A 170 10.10 12.81 -0.95
N ILE A 171 9.73 11.77 -1.69
CA ILE A 171 8.36 11.31 -1.85
C ILE A 171 8.34 9.84 -1.44
N ASP A 172 7.41 9.48 -0.54
CA ASP A 172 7.17 8.09 -0.16
C ASP A 172 6.01 7.53 -1.00
N HIS A 173 6.30 6.54 -1.83
CA HIS A 173 5.31 5.89 -2.71
C HIS A 173 4.65 4.66 -2.07
N HIS A 174 4.94 4.38 -0.79
CA HIS A 174 4.37 3.26 -0.05
C HIS A 174 4.45 1.91 -0.82
N ILE A 175 5.62 1.67 -1.44
CA ILE A 175 5.85 0.54 -2.34
C ILE A 175 5.63 -0.78 -1.58
N HIS A 176 4.66 -1.57 -2.05
CA HIS A 176 4.31 -2.87 -1.47
C HIS A 176 3.90 -2.81 0.01
N GLU A 177 3.41 -1.68 0.50
CA GLU A 177 2.78 -1.60 1.82
C GLU A 177 1.53 -2.51 1.87
N GLU A 178 0.69 -2.43 0.84
CA GLU A 178 -0.43 -3.32 0.62
C GLU A 178 -0.16 -4.16 -0.64
N ILE A 179 0.08 -5.47 -0.50
CA ILE A 179 0.31 -6.35 -1.66
C ILE A 179 -1.05 -6.84 -2.18
N PRO A 180 -1.46 -6.48 -3.42
CA PRO A 180 -2.73 -6.91 -3.98
C PRO A 180 -2.72 -8.42 -4.22
N ARG A 181 -3.73 -9.10 -3.69
CA ARG A 181 -3.96 -10.53 -3.87
C ARG A 181 -4.82 -10.79 -5.11
N ASP A 182 -5.73 -9.86 -5.39
CA ASP A 182 -6.67 -9.93 -6.52
C ASP A 182 -6.54 -8.75 -7.50
N ILE A 183 -7.13 -8.91 -8.68
CA ILE A 183 -7.14 -7.87 -9.73
C ILE A 183 -7.95 -6.65 -9.28
N GLU A 184 -9.02 -6.84 -8.52
CA GLU A 184 -9.84 -5.75 -7.98
C GLU A 184 -9.08 -4.93 -6.93
N GLU A 185 -8.38 -5.62 -6.01
CA GLU A 185 -7.49 -4.97 -5.05
C GLU A 185 -6.39 -4.17 -5.76
N LYS A 186 -5.84 -4.70 -6.86
CA LYS A 186 -4.89 -3.96 -7.69
C LYS A 186 -5.49 -2.67 -8.25
N LYS A 187 -6.72 -2.73 -8.77
CA LYS A 187 -7.41 -1.53 -9.29
C LYS A 187 -7.62 -0.50 -8.19
N ARG A 188 -8.04 -0.96 -7.00
CA ARG A 188 -8.18 -0.10 -5.82
C ARG A 188 -6.87 0.56 -5.42
N LEU A 189 -5.77 -0.20 -5.42
CA LEU A 189 -4.44 0.32 -5.11
C LEU A 189 -3.99 1.36 -6.14
N LEU A 190 -4.16 1.10 -7.43
CA LEU A 190 -3.85 2.10 -8.47
C LEU A 190 -4.63 3.40 -8.28
N LEU A 191 -5.90 3.32 -7.87
CA LEU A 191 -6.73 4.47 -7.58
C LEU A 191 -6.28 5.21 -6.31
N LYS A 192 -5.84 4.48 -5.27
CA LYS A 192 -5.20 5.05 -4.08
C LYS A 192 -3.92 5.82 -4.45
N ASN A 193 -3.07 5.24 -5.30
CA ASN A 193 -1.85 5.88 -5.77
C ASN A 193 -2.15 7.13 -6.61
N GLU A 194 -3.14 7.08 -7.53
CA GLU A 194 -3.54 8.26 -8.31
C GLU A 194 -4.06 9.39 -7.41
N TRP A 195 -4.79 9.06 -6.34
CA TRP A 195 -5.23 10.03 -5.34
C TRP A 195 -4.07 10.67 -4.59
N GLU A 196 -3.06 9.89 -4.21
CA GLU A 196 -1.88 10.37 -3.48
C GLU A 196 -0.96 11.23 -4.37
N GLU A 197 -0.80 10.87 -5.65
CA GLU A 197 0.01 11.62 -6.63
C GLU A 197 -0.69 12.93 -7.05
N GLU A 198 -1.99 12.89 -7.35
CA GLU A 198 -2.73 14.01 -7.94
C GLU A 198 -4.04 14.29 -7.18
N PRO A 199 -3.98 14.71 -5.91
CA PRO A 199 -5.17 14.96 -5.10
C PRO A 199 -6.07 16.06 -5.69
N TRP A 200 -5.48 16.97 -6.46
CA TRP A 200 -6.18 18.07 -7.14
C TRP A 200 -7.19 17.59 -8.19
N LYS A 201 -7.00 16.40 -8.81
CA LYS A 201 -7.98 15.81 -9.75
C LYS A 201 -9.30 15.43 -9.08
N TYR A 202 -9.29 15.25 -7.77
CA TYR A 202 -10.48 14.87 -7.02
C TYR A 202 -11.11 16.05 -6.26
N SER A 203 -10.71 17.27 -6.61
CA SER A 203 -11.36 18.49 -6.13
C SER A 203 -12.73 18.69 -6.78
N PHE A 204 -13.61 19.42 -6.10
CA PHE A 204 -14.92 19.81 -6.65
C PHE A 204 -14.77 20.58 -7.97
N GLU A 205 -13.78 21.48 -8.06
CA GLU A 205 -13.50 22.25 -9.27
C GLU A 205 -13.16 21.35 -10.45
N TYR A 206 -12.29 20.36 -10.26
CA TYR A 206 -11.91 19.44 -11.34
C TYR A 206 -13.06 18.52 -11.74
N MET A 207 -13.88 18.08 -10.78
CA MET A 207 -15.08 17.27 -11.05
C MET A 207 -16.08 18.01 -11.93
N TYR A 208 -16.21 19.33 -11.75
CA TYR A 208 -17.14 20.19 -12.47
C TYR A 208 -16.52 20.96 -13.63
N ARG A 209 -15.23 20.76 -13.96
CA ARG A 209 -14.54 21.50 -15.03
C ARG A 209 -15.19 21.38 -16.42
N ASN A 210 -15.89 20.29 -16.66
CA ASN A 210 -16.58 20.01 -17.92
C ASN A 210 -18.05 20.43 -17.88
N GLN A 211 -18.56 20.80 -16.70
CA GLN A 211 -19.91 21.37 -16.62
C GLN A 211 -19.80 22.84 -17.00
N PRO A 212 -20.51 23.27 -18.05
CA PRO A 212 -20.56 24.68 -18.38
C PRO A 212 -21.21 25.45 -17.22
N ASP A 213 -20.79 26.70 -17.00
CA ASP A 213 -21.37 27.60 -15.99
C ASP A 213 -22.89 27.76 -16.18
N THR A 214 -23.34 27.62 -17.43
CA THR A 214 -24.75 27.55 -17.82
C THR A 214 -25.06 26.16 -18.39
N PRO A 215 -26.07 25.45 -17.87
CA PRO A 215 -26.53 24.18 -18.44
C PRO A 215 -26.63 24.26 -19.96
N GLU A 216 -26.15 23.23 -20.67
CA GLU A 216 -26.15 23.22 -22.15
C GLU A 216 -27.56 23.46 -22.73
N GLU A 217 -28.60 23.06 -22.00
CA GLU A 217 -30.01 23.29 -22.34
C GLU A 217 -30.44 24.77 -22.33
N LEU A 218 -29.70 25.63 -21.62
CA LEU A 218 -29.94 27.08 -21.54
C LEU A 218 -29.01 27.88 -22.45
N LEU A 219 -28.03 27.22 -23.07
CA LEU A 219 -27.22 27.88 -24.09
C LEU A 219 -28.13 28.19 -25.28
N PRO A 220 -28.04 29.41 -25.85
CA PRO A 220 -28.79 29.73 -27.06
C PRO A 220 -28.46 28.68 -28.13
N SER A 221 -29.50 28.16 -28.77
CA SER A 221 -29.36 27.18 -29.85
C SER A 221 -28.29 27.67 -30.83
N PRO A 222 -27.33 26.83 -31.24
CA PRO A 222 -26.28 27.25 -32.16
C PRO A 222 -26.92 27.85 -33.41
N ASP A 223 -26.43 29.03 -33.81
CA ASP A 223 -26.92 29.79 -34.98
C ASP A 223 -26.92 28.89 -36.23
N GLY A 224 -28.08 28.30 -36.54
CA GLY A 224 -28.18 27.30 -37.61
C GLY A 224 -29.40 26.37 -37.54
N TRP A 225 -30.55 26.83 -37.01
CA TRP A 225 -31.79 26.08 -37.16
C TRP A 225 -32.31 26.20 -38.61
N GLU A 226 -31.99 25.23 -39.46
CA GLU A 226 -32.74 24.95 -40.68
C GLU A 226 -34.07 24.28 -40.28
N GLY A 227 -35.15 25.08 -40.25
CA GLY A 227 -36.47 24.66 -39.80
C GLY A 227 -37.12 23.61 -40.70
N LEU A 228 -36.87 22.33 -40.45
CA LEU A 228 -37.62 21.23 -41.07
C LEU A 228 -37.92 20.02 -40.17
N GLU A 229 -37.82 20.16 -38.84
CA GLU A 229 -38.31 19.12 -37.92
C GLU A 229 -39.11 19.74 -36.76
N GLU A 230 -40.23 20.39 -37.09
CA GLU A 230 -41.33 20.52 -36.12
C GLU A 230 -41.95 19.13 -35.93
N ALA A 231 -41.56 18.44 -34.85
CA ALA A 231 -42.31 17.30 -34.34
C ALA A 231 -43.66 17.81 -33.81
N ALA A 232 -44.67 17.83 -34.68
CA ALA A 232 -46.05 18.08 -34.31
C ALA A 232 -46.61 16.90 -33.52
N ASP A 233 -46.31 16.84 -32.22
CA ASP A 233 -47.04 15.98 -31.29
C ASP A 233 -48.36 16.66 -30.91
N GLN A 234 -49.42 16.33 -31.65
CA GLN A 234 -50.79 16.64 -31.23
C GLN A 234 -51.12 15.80 -29.99
N THR A 235 -50.98 16.39 -28.80
CA THR A 235 -51.50 15.81 -27.56
C THR A 235 -53.01 16.01 -27.51
N LEU A 236 -53.78 15.00 -27.94
CA LEU A 236 -55.17 14.84 -27.54
C LEU A 236 -55.21 14.36 -26.09
N SER A 237 -55.52 15.27 -25.16
CA SER A 237 -55.83 14.94 -23.78
C SER A 237 -57.15 14.18 -23.73
N SER A 238 -57.09 12.85 -23.55
CA SER A 238 -58.24 12.04 -23.14
C SER A 238 -57.99 11.53 -21.73
N GLU A 239 -58.90 11.89 -20.84
CA GLU A 239 -58.99 11.40 -19.47
C GLU A 239 -59.21 9.88 -19.50
N ASP A 240 -58.13 9.13 -19.25
CA ASP A 240 -58.08 7.83 -18.55
C ASP A 240 -56.74 7.16 -18.86
N GLY A 241 -55.83 7.24 -17.89
CA GLY A 241 -54.41 7.00 -18.07
C GLY A 241 -54.02 5.54 -18.21
N THR A 242 -53.65 5.14 -19.43
CA THR A 242 -52.47 4.29 -19.69
C THR A 242 -52.00 4.49 -21.15
N PRO A 243 -50.80 5.06 -21.41
CA PRO A 243 -50.30 5.17 -22.78
C PRO A 243 -49.70 3.83 -23.25
N ILE A 244 -50.36 3.19 -24.22
CA ILE A 244 -49.84 2.02 -24.94
C ILE A 244 -48.83 2.52 -25.99
N ILE A 245 -47.54 2.35 -25.72
CA ILE A 245 -46.47 2.62 -26.69
C ILE A 245 -46.50 1.53 -27.77
N VAL A 246 -47.05 1.86 -28.95
CA VAL A 246 -46.99 0.99 -30.13
C VAL A 246 -45.57 1.05 -30.71
N LYS A 247 -44.71 0.10 -30.33
CA LYS A 247 -43.40 -0.07 -30.96
C LYS A 247 -43.58 -0.53 -32.41
N ARG A 248 -43.26 0.32 -33.38
CA ARG A 248 -43.16 -0.07 -34.80
C ARG A 248 -41.98 -1.03 -34.99
N HIS A 249 -42.27 -2.23 -35.46
CA HIS A 249 -41.29 -3.27 -35.75
C HIS A 249 -40.46 -2.84 -36.98
N LYS A 250 -39.15 -2.64 -36.83
CA LYS A 250 -38.25 -2.41 -37.98
C LYS A 250 -37.98 -3.75 -38.68
N GLU A 251 -38.54 -3.95 -39.86
CA GLU A 251 -38.18 -5.07 -40.73
C GLU A 251 -36.74 -4.91 -41.23
N ARG A 252 -35.86 -5.86 -40.89
CA ARG A 252 -34.50 -5.94 -41.45
C ARG A 252 -34.57 -6.78 -42.73
N LYS A 253 -34.37 -6.16 -43.90
CA LYS A 253 -34.15 -6.90 -45.15
C LYS A 253 -32.81 -7.63 -45.08
N ALA A 254 -32.82 -8.94 -45.36
CA ALA A 254 -31.62 -9.76 -45.40
C ALA A 254 -30.68 -9.32 -46.54
N LYS A 255 -29.39 -9.15 -46.25
CA LYS A 255 -28.36 -8.98 -47.29
C LYS A 255 -28.08 -10.34 -47.94
N LYS A 256 -28.21 -10.39 -49.27
CA LYS A 256 -27.81 -11.54 -50.10
C LYS A 256 -26.30 -11.73 -49.96
N ILE A 257 -25.88 -12.88 -49.45
CA ILE A 257 -24.48 -13.30 -49.49
C ILE A 257 -24.28 -14.02 -50.82
N ASN A 258 -23.47 -13.44 -51.71
CA ASN A 258 -23.03 -14.12 -52.93
C ASN A 258 -21.89 -15.05 -52.56
N ILE A 259 -22.19 -16.34 -52.43
CA ILE A 259 -21.19 -17.41 -52.39
C ILE A 259 -20.93 -17.75 -53.86
N PHE A 260 -19.98 -17.08 -54.49
CA PHE A 260 -19.18 -17.51 -55.66
C PHE A 260 -18.43 -16.28 -56.21
N ALA A 261 -17.14 -16.21 -55.90
CA ALA A 261 -16.08 -15.61 -56.71
C ALA A 261 -14.77 -16.33 -56.33
#